data_AF-A0A8J4E6S8-F1
#
_entry.id   AF-A0A8J4E6S8-F1
#
_cell.length_a   1.000
_cell.length_b   1.000
_cell.length_c   1.000
_cell.angle_alpha   90.00
_cell.angle_beta   90.00
_cell.angle_gamma   90.00
#
_symmetry.space_group_name_H-M   'P 1'
#
loop_
_entity.id
_entity.type
_entity.pdbx_description
1 polymer ?
#
loop_
_entity_poly.entity_id
_entity_poly.type
_entity_poly.pdbx_seq_one_letter_code
_entity_poly.pdbx_strand_id
1 'polypeptide(L)'
;MIPDDVPEDQIDGLPLDVILAVDGRALRRDLVARLRKLPYPAYLGCLSLCIDDIRTMYGERVFGPGEQLVNRTLELIRAAATGAAVKHSAKRLWRQWLDYMGNPGPEQLADTDLPVMVRSPCTTAVLELIGPQDRDAASTVADAAYKGNRETNLIPGDNVRRLMKFIAWTRKAES
;
A
#
# COMPACT_ATOMS: atom_id res chain seq x y z
N MET A 1 15.73 -8.55 -18.04
CA MET A 1 16.42 -8.80 -16.75
C MET A 1 16.12 -7.60 -15.89
N ILE A 2 15.34 -7.79 -14.82
CA ILE A 2 15.06 -6.72 -13.87
C ILE A 2 16.36 -6.52 -13.09
N PRO A 3 16.89 -5.30 -12.94
CA PRO A 3 17.98 -5.09 -12.04
C PRO A 3 17.40 -5.21 -10.63
N ASP A 4 17.41 -6.45 -10.13
CA ASP A 4 16.96 -6.82 -8.79
C ASP A 4 17.82 -6.17 -7.71
N ASP A 5 18.75 -5.27 -8.01
CA ASP A 5 19.68 -4.66 -7.06
C ASP A 5 19.74 -3.13 -7.14
N VAL A 6 18.78 -2.47 -7.82
CA VAL A 6 18.79 -0.99 -7.88
C VAL A 6 18.50 -0.41 -6.50
N PRO A 7 19.41 0.41 -5.93
CA PRO A 7 19.16 1.16 -4.71
C PRO A 7 17.99 2.14 -4.90
N GLU A 8 17.19 2.34 -3.85
CA GLU A 8 15.99 3.19 -3.89
C GLU A 8 16.24 4.58 -4.51
N ASP A 9 17.35 5.21 -4.15
CA ASP A 9 17.77 6.55 -4.56
C ASP A 9 18.16 6.65 -6.05
N GLN A 10 18.39 5.51 -6.71
CA GLN A 10 18.76 5.46 -8.13
C GLN A 10 17.58 5.19 -9.06
N ILE A 11 16.43 4.75 -8.52
CA ILE A 11 15.29 4.30 -9.33
C ILE A 11 14.71 5.42 -10.20
N ASP A 12 14.62 6.63 -9.66
CA ASP A 12 14.06 7.77 -10.40
C ASP A 12 14.97 8.25 -11.54
N GLY A 13 16.28 7.95 -11.45
CA GLY A 13 17.26 8.26 -12.49
C GLY A 13 17.34 7.24 -13.62
N LEU A 14 16.60 6.13 -13.56
CA LEU A 14 16.65 5.10 -14.59
C LEU A 14 16.04 5.58 -15.92
N PRO A 15 16.73 5.30 -17.06
CA PRO A 15 16.20 5.59 -18.38
C PRO A 15 14.81 4.98 -18.62
N LEU A 16 13.95 5.69 -19.38
CA LEU A 16 12.57 5.27 -19.58
C LEU A 16 12.47 3.94 -20.36
N ASP A 17 13.33 3.70 -21.34
CA ASP A 17 13.42 2.45 -22.10
C ASP A 17 13.75 1.26 -21.20
N VAL A 18 14.66 1.44 -20.23
CA VAL A 18 14.95 0.43 -19.19
C VAL A 18 13.72 0.16 -18.35
N ILE A 19 13.03 1.21 -17.89
CA ILE A 19 11.80 1.09 -17.08
C ILE A 19 10.68 0.38 -17.85
N LEU A 20 10.48 0.71 -19.13
CA LEU A 20 9.42 0.13 -19.95
C LEU A 20 9.72 -1.33 -20.36
N ALA A 21 10.99 -1.74 -20.34
CA ALA A 21 11.39 -3.13 -20.59
C ALA A 21 11.16 -4.07 -19.38
N VAL A 22 10.83 -3.53 -18.20
CA VAL A 22 10.60 -4.31 -16.99
C VAL A 22 9.15 -4.82 -16.91
N ASP A 23 8.98 -6.11 -16.62
CA ASP A 23 7.66 -6.70 -16.39
C ASP A 23 7.09 -6.29 -15.02
N GLY A 24 6.24 -5.27 -15.01
CA GLY A 24 5.54 -4.81 -13.80
C GLY A 24 4.68 -5.88 -13.12
N ARG A 25 4.21 -6.93 -13.83
CA ARG A 25 3.49 -8.03 -13.20
C ARG A 25 4.44 -8.94 -12.42
N ALA A 26 5.65 -9.15 -12.92
CA ALA A 26 6.69 -9.87 -12.21
C ALA A 26 7.10 -9.12 -10.94
N LEU A 27 7.37 -7.81 -11.03
CA LEU A 27 7.65 -6.97 -9.87
C LEU A 27 6.52 -7.02 -8.83
N ARG A 28 5.26 -6.94 -9.27
CA ARG A 28 4.12 -7.04 -8.37
C ARG A 28 4.12 -8.37 -7.59
N ARG A 29 4.36 -9.49 -8.27
CA ARG A 29 4.43 -10.81 -7.60
C ARG A 29 5.61 -10.89 -6.63
N ASP A 30 6.77 -10.34 -7.02
CA ASP A 30 7.96 -10.31 -6.17
C ASP A 30 7.72 -9.49 -4.89
N LEU A 31 7.15 -8.28 -5.02
CA LEU A 31 6.80 -7.45 -3.87
C LEU A 31 5.89 -8.17 -2.87
N VAL A 32 4.84 -8.86 -3.34
CA VAL A 32 3.95 -9.64 -2.48
C VAL A 32 4.72 -10.74 -1.75
N ALA A 33 5.57 -11.48 -2.47
CA ALA A 33 6.37 -12.54 -1.89
C ALA A 33 7.35 -12.03 -0.82
N ARG A 34 7.97 -10.86 -1.03
CA ARG A 34 8.89 -10.23 -0.08
C ARG A 34 8.16 -9.73 1.17
N LEU A 35 7.08 -8.96 1.02
CA LEU A 35 6.28 -8.48 2.15
C LEU A 35 5.79 -9.63 3.04
N ARG A 36 5.40 -10.76 2.43
CA ARG A 36 4.95 -11.96 3.16
C ARG A 36 6.05 -12.69 3.92
N LYS A 37 7.33 -12.44 3.63
CA LYS A 37 8.47 -13.08 4.30
C LYS A 37 9.04 -12.25 5.46
N LEU A 38 8.80 -10.94 5.49
CA LEU A 38 9.32 -10.06 6.53
C LEU A 38 8.87 -10.49 7.94
N PRO A 39 9.64 -10.19 9.01
CA PRO A 39 9.09 -10.23 10.37
C PRO A 39 7.83 -9.36 10.47
N TYR A 40 6.82 -9.76 11.24
CA TYR A 40 5.53 -9.05 11.24
C TYR A 40 5.63 -7.55 11.58
N PRO A 41 6.45 -7.11 12.56
CA PRO A 41 6.69 -5.68 12.80
C PRO A 41 7.30 -4.94 11.59
N ALA A 42 8.29 -5.55 10.93
CA ALA A 42 8.94 -5.01 9.74
C ALA A 42 7.97 -4.96 8.54
N TYR A 43 7.13 -5.98 8.38
CA TYR A 43 6.03 -6.00 7.42
C TYR A 43 5.09 -4.81 7.61
N LEU A 44 4.64 -4.55 8.84
CA LEU A 44 3.77 -3.41 9.15
C LEU A 44 4.48 -2.07 8.88
N GLY A 45 5.75 -1.95 9.24
CA GLY A 45 6.57 -0.77 8.91
C GLY A 45 6.60 -0.50 7.41
N CYS A 46 6.95 -1.51 6.61
CA CYS A 46 6.92 -1.41 5.14
C CYS A 46 5.50 -1.11 4.61
N LEU A 47 4.47 -1.76 5.15
CA LEU A 47 3.09 -1.55 4.74
C LEU A 47 2.68 -0.09 4.93
N SER A 48 3.06 0.53 6.06
CA SER A 48 2.80 1.95 6.29
C SER A 48 3.49 2.84 5.27
N LEU A 49 4.75 2.58 4.91
CA LEU A 49 5.49 3.38 3.92
C LEU A 49 4.83 3.28 2.54
N CYS A 50 4.47 2.07 2.12
CA CYS A 50 3.81 1.83 0.85
C CYS A 50 2.46 2.54 0.74
N ILE A 51 1.63 2.48 1.79
CA ILE A 51 0.32 3.14 1.80
C ILE A 51 0.47 4.67 1.77
N ASP A 52 1.46 5.22 2.47
CA ASP A 52 1.70 6.67 2.51
C ASP A 52 2.20 7.20 1.16
N ASP A 53 3.06 6.44 0.46
CA ASP A 53 3.48 6.77 -0.91
C ASP A 53 2.30 6.69 -1.90
N ILE A 54 1.48 5.64 -1.81
CA ILE A 54 0.26 5.50 -2.62
C ILE A 54 -0.66 6.70 -2.38
N ARG A 55 -0.88 7.10 -1.12
CA ARG A 55 -1.69 8.28 -0.80
C ARG A 55 -1.13 9.54 -1.46
N THR A 56 0.19 9.76 -1.35
CA THR A 56 0.87 10.94 -1.90
C THR A 56 0.63 11.10 -3.40
N MET A 57 0.56 9.99 -4.16
CA MET A 57 0.27 10.03 -5.60
C MET A 57 -1.07 10.68 -5.94
N TYR A 58 -2.07 10.51 -5.08
CA TYR A 58 -3.41 11.04 -5.30
C TYR A 58 -3.52 12.50 -4.82
N GLY A 59 -2.47 13.05 -4.18
CA GLY A 59 -2.34 14.46 -3.85
C GLY A 59 -3.56 15.04 -3.12
N GLU A 60 -3.98 16.24 -3.55
CA GLU A 60 -5.14 16.96 -3.02
C GLU A 60 -6.49 16.23 -3.22
N ARG A 61 -6.52 15.06 -3.90
CA ARG A 61 -7.75 14.26 -4.03
C ARG A 61 -8.10 13.48 -2.77
N VAL A 62 -7.21 13.46 -1.78
CA VAL A 62 -7.46 12.83 -0.47
C VAL A 62 -7.72 13.93 0.55
N PHE A 63 -9.00 14.26 0.75
CA PHE A 63 -9.44 15.28 1.71
C PHE A 63 -10.65 14.79 2.52
N GLY A 64 -11.03 15.56 3.53
CA GLY A 64 -12.27 15.32 4.27
C GLY A 64 -12.25 14.06 5.15
N PRO A 65 -13.41 13.41 5.38
CA PRO A 65 -13.52 12.24 6.25
C PRO A 65 -12.63 11.06 5.83
N GLY A 66 -12.47 10.84 4.51
CA GLY A 66 -11.63 9.77 3.97
C GLY A 66 -10.16 9.96 4.35
N GLU A 67 -9.64 11.19 4.28
CA GLU A 67 -8.27 11.50 4.69
C GLU A 67 -8.03 11.18 6.17
N GLN A 68 -8.97 11.54 7.06
CA GLN A 68 -8.84 11.25 8.49
C GLN A 68 -8.77 9.75 8.77
N LEU A 69 -9.52 8.93 8.01
CA LEU A 69 -9.48 7.48 8.11
C LEU A 69 -8.15 6.91 7.61
N VAL A 70 -7.60 7.45 6.52
CA VAL A 70 -6.26 7.08 6.02
C VAL A 70 -5.19 7.40 7.05
N ASN A 71 -5.17 8.63 7.60
CA ASN A 71 -4.21 9.06 8.62
C ASN A 71 -4.25 8.14 9.85
N ARG A 72 -5.46 7.88 10.38
CA ARG A 72 -5.64 7.01 11.54
C ARG A 72 -5.27 5.55 11.25
N THR A 73 -5.44 5.10 10.00
CA THR A 73 -4.96 3.78 9.58
C THR A 73 -3.44 3.71 9.64
N LEU A 74 -2.75 4.70 9.06
CA LEU A 74 -1.28 4.78 9.09
C LEU A 74 -0.74 4.87 10.52
N GLU A 75 -1.34 5.68 11.39
CA GLU A 75 -0.98 5.79 12.81
C GLU A 75 -1.08 4.44 13.53
N LEU A 76 -2.17 3.68 13.33
CA LEU A 76 -2.34 2.37 13.95
C LEU A 76 -1.35 1.34 13.43
N ILE A 77 -1.05 1.34 12.12
CA ILE A 77 -0.03 0.45 11.54
C ILE A 77 1.34 0.75 12.15
N ARG A 78 1.73 2.03 12.23
CA ARG A 78 3.00 2.46 12.81
C ARG A 78 3.10 2.08 14.29
N ALA A 79 2.04 2.31 15.08
CA ALA A 79 2.01 1.90 16.48
C ALA A 79 2.12 0.37 16.65
N ALA A 80 1.44 -0.40 15.80
CA ALA A 80 1.53 -1.86 15.81
C ALA A 80 2.93 -2.36 15.41
N ALA A 81 3.58 -1.70 14.45
CA ALA A 81 4.96 -2.00 14.05
C ALA A 81 5.96 -1.80 15.20
N THR A 82 5.66 -0.94 16.19
CA THR A 82 6.48 -0.76 17.40
C THR A 82 6.00 -1.60 18.59
N GLY A 83 5.09 -2.57 18.36
CA GLY A 83 4.63 -3.52 19.38
C GLY A 83 3.41 -3.06 20.19
N ALA A 84 2.73 -1.97 19.83
CA ALA A 84 1.53 -1.54 20.54
C ALA A 84 0.34 -2.50 20.33
N ALA A 85 -0.45 -2.70 21.39
CA ALA A 85 -1.69 -3.48 21.32
C ALA A 85 -2.82 -2.67 20.67
N VAL A 86 -2.98 -2.77 19.35
CA VAL A 86 -3.93 -1.93 18.58
C VAL A 86 -5.27 -2.58 18.24
N LYS A 87 -5.47 -3.87 18.52
CA LYS A 87 -6.62 -4.65 18.02
C LYS A 87 -7.99 -4.01 18.29
N HIS A 88 -8.19 -3.46 19.48
CA HIS A 88 -9.46 -2.80 19.83
C HIS A 88 -9.66 -1.50 19.03
N SER A 89 -8.62 -0.68 18.92
CA SER A 89 -8.63 0.55 18.12
C SER A 89 -8.84 0.26 16.63
N ALA A 90 -8.23 -0.81 16.11
CA ALA A 90 -8.42 -1.27 14.74
C ALA A 90 -9.88 -1.70 14.48
N LYS A 91 -10.51 -2.46 15.40
CA LYS A 91 -11.94 -2.81 15.29
C LYS A 91 -12.85 -1.59 15.25
N ARG A 92 -12.56 -0.57 16.06
CA ARG A 92 -13.29 0.71 16.04
C ARG A 92 -13.10 1.44 14.72
N LEU A 93 -11.87 1.52 14.23
CA LEU A 93 -11.57 2.16 12.94
C LEU A 93 -12.23 1.41 11.77
N TRP A 94 -12.30 0.08 11.83
CA TRP A 94 -13.01 -0.72 10.83
C TRP A 94 -14.49 -0.36 10.72
N ARG A 95 -15.17 -0.17 11.85
CA ARG A 95 -16.58 0.29 11.84
C ARG A 95 -16.72 1.66 11.18
N GLN A 96 -15.79 2.57 11.45
CA GLN A 96 -15.79 3.90 10.83
C GLN A 96 -15.54 3.82 9.31
N TRP A 97 -14.67 2.92 8.86
CA TRP A 97 -14.51 2.60 7.44
C TRP A 97 -15.80 2.07 6.82
N LEU A 98 -16.51 1.14 7.49
CA LEU A 98 -17.80 0.62 7.01
C LEU A 98 -18.84 1.74 6.91
N ASP A 99 -18.97 2.58 7.93
CA ASP A 99 -19.91 3.70 7.94
C ASP A 99 -19.60 4.67 6.80
N TYR A 100 -18.33 5.02 6.61
CA TYR A 100 -17.87 5.90 5.53
C TYR A 100 -18.14 5.33 4.14
N MET A 101 -17.98 4.01 3.97
CA MET A 101 -18.27 3.34 2.70
C MET A 101 -19.78 3.16 2.45
N GLY A 102 -20.65 3.55 3.38
CA GLY A 102 -22.09 3.33 3.31
C GLY A 102 -22.49 1.87 3.56
N ASN A 103 -21.62 1.08 4.19
CA ASN A 103 -21.76 -0.34 4.45
C ASN A 103 -22.19 -1.13 3.18
N PRO A 104 -21.38 -1.08 2.11
CA PRO A 104 -21.77 -1.65 0.83
C PRO A 104 -21.94 -3.16 0.97
N GLY A 105 -22.98 -3.71 0.34
CA GLY A 105 -23.09 -5.16 0.18
C GLY A 105 -21.86 -5.74 -0.57
N PRO A 106 -21.64 -7.06 -0.55
CA PRO A 106 -20.44 -7.70 -1.11
C PRO A 106 -20.22 -7.43 -2.61
N GLU A 107 -21.25 -7.01 -3.35
CA GLU A 107 -21.20 -6.71 -4.79
C GLU A 107 -21.23 -5.20 -5.11
N GLN A 108 -21.32 -4.33 -4.10
CA GLN A 108 -21.43 -2.89 -4.29
C GLN A 108 -20.07 -2.20 -4.18
N LEU A 109 -19.75 -1.38 -5.18
CA LEU A 109 -18.67 -0.40 -5.05
C LEU A 109 -19.18 0.74 -4.18
N ALA A 110 -18.50 0.98 -3.05
CA ALA A 110 -18.78 2.17 -2.25
C ALA A 110 -18.47 3.43 -3.05
N ASP A 111 -19.47 4.31 -3.15
CA ASP A 111 -19.34 5.64 -3.74
C ASP A 111 -18.73 6.57 -2.70
N THR A 112 -17.40 6.69 -2.75
CA THR A 112 -16.61 7.48 -1.81
C THR A 112 -15.75 8.47 -2.57
N ASP A 113 -15.47 9.63 -1.96
CA ASP A 113 -14.51 10.61 -2.47
C ASP A 113 -13.06 10.09 -2.44
N LEU A 114 -12.78 9.03 -1.68
CA LEU A 114 -11.47 8.39 -1.65
C LEU A 114 -11.28 7.38 -2.80
N PRO A 115 -10.18 7.50 -3.59
CA PRO A 115 -9.85 6.54 -4.63
C PRO A 115 -9.71 5.11 -4.10
N VAL A 116 -10.22 4.12 -4.84
CA VAL A 116 -10.15 2.69 -4.47
C VAL A 116 -8.72 2.25 -4.19
N MET A 117 -7.75 2.75 -4.96
CA MET A 117 -6.34 2.41 -4.79
C MET A 117 -5.73 2.94 -3.48
N VAL A 118 -6.32 3.95 -2.84
CA VAL A 118 -5.93 4.38 -1.48
C VAL A 118 -6.78 3.66 -0.43
N ARG A 119 -8.09 3.59 -0.66
CA ARG A 119 -9.07 3.00 0.26
C ARG A 119 -8.78 1.52 0.54
N SER A 120 -8.60 0.72 -0.51
CA SER A 120 -8.46 -0.73 -0.39
C SER A 120 -7.22 -1.14 0.42
N PRO A 121 -6.02 -0.59 0.17
CA PRO A 121 -4.87 -0.85 1.05
C PRO A 121 -5.12 -0.50 2.51
N CYS A 122 -5.75 0.65 2.79
CA CYS A 122 -6.06 1.04 4.16
C CYS A 122 -7.04 0.07 4.83
N THR A 123 -8.15 -0.27 4.17
CA THR A 123 -9.15 -1.16 4.75
C THR A 123 -8.62 -2.57 4.97
N THR A 124 -7.86 -3.13 4.03
CA THR A 124 -7.22 -4.45 4.22
C THR A 124 -6.18 -4.39 5.35
N ALA A 125 -5.41 -3.31 5.47
CA ALA A 125 -4.45 -3.16 6.57
C ALA A 125 -5.15 -3.07 7.94
N VAL A 126 -6.31 -2.41 8.03
CA VAL A 126 -7.10 -2.42 9.28
C VAL A 126 -7.58 -3.82 9.62
N LEU A 127 -8.06 -4.59 8.64
CA LEU A 127 -8.47 -5.99 8.85
C LEU A 127 -7.29 -6.88 9.30
N GLU A 128 -6.11 -6.66 8.73
CA GLU A 128 -4.86 -7.32 9.14
C GLU A 128 -4.59 -7.13 10.64
N LEU A 129 -4.78 -5.91 11.16
CA LEU A 129 -4.58 -5.59 12.58
C LEU A 129 -5.65 -6.21 13.51
N ILE A 130 -6.77 -6.69 12.95
CA ILE A 130 -7.88 -7.33 13.70
C ILE A 130 -7.75 -8.85 13.67
N GLY A 131 -7.41 -9.38 12.50
CA GLY A 131 -7.43 -10.79 12.12
C GLY A 131 -6.18 -11.57 12.53
N PRO A 132 -6.03 -12.79 11.99
CA PRO A 132 -4.96 -13.73 12.36
C PRO A 132 -3.58 -13.41 11.77
N GLN A 133 -3.41 -12.25 11.11
CA GLN A 133 -2.14 -11.81 10.49
C GLN A 133 -1.75 -12.57 9.21
N ASP A 134 -2.72 -12.85 8.33
CA ASP A 134 -2.54 -13.62 7.07
C ASP A 134 -1.80 -12.85 5.94
N ARG A 135 -1.48 -11.58 6.15
CA ARG A 135 -0.76 -10.68 5.23
C ARG A 135 -1.46 -10.49 3.89
N ASP A 136 -2.78 -10.32 3.95
CA ASP A 136 -3.61 -10.05 2.78
C ASP A 136 -3.37 -8.63 2.25
N ALA A 137 -3.04 -7.70 3.13
CA ALA A 137 -2.75 -6.31 2.73
C ALA A 137 -1.54 -6.20 1.80
N ALA A 138 -0.62 -7.18 1.80
CA ALA A 138 0.51 -7.23 0.87
C ALA A 138 0.04 -7.25 -0.61
N SER A 139 -0.98 -8.07 -0.92
CA SER A 139 -1.51 -8.16 -2.28
C SER A 139 -2.22 -6.88 -2.68
N THR A 140 -3.01 -6.31 -1.77
CA THR A 140 -3.77 -5.08 -2.04
C THR A 140 -2.86 -3.89 -2.29
N VAL A 141 -1.77 -3.74 -1.51
CA VAL A 141 -0.76 -2.69 -1.73
C VAL A 141 -0.02 -2.87 -3.05
N ALA A 142 0.40 -4.09 -3.38
CA ALA A 142 1.09 -4.35 -4.64
C ALA A 142 0.18 -4.10 -5.86
N ASP A 143 -1.10 -4.45 -5.76
CA ASP A 143 -2.09 -4.15 -6.78
C ASP A 143 -2.35 -2.64 -6.92
N ALA A 144 -2.44 -1.91 -5.81
CA ALA A 144 -2.61 -0.46 -5.82
C ALA A 144 -1.41 0.24 -6.47
N ALA A 145 -0.18 -0.16 -6.14
CA ALA A 145 1.03 0.36 -6.78
C ALA A 145 1.06 0.07 -8.29
N TYR A 146 0.64 -1.13 -8.70
CA TYR A 146 0.64 -1.55 -10.10
C TYR A 146 -0.48 -0.89 -10.92
N LYS A 147 -1.68 -0.76 -10.37
CA LYS A 147 -2.90 -0.29 -11.06
C LYS A 147 -3.11 1.21 -10.92
N GLY A 148 -2.74 1.84 -9.80
CA GLY A 148 -3.04 3.25 -9.53
C GLY A 148 -2.52 4.21 -10.60
N ASN A 149 -1.39 3.90 -11.23
CA ASN A 149 -0.88 4.70 -12.35
C ASN A 149 -1.76 4.64 -13.62
N ARG A 150 -2.51 3.55 -13.83
CA ARG A 150 -3.43 3.43 -14.97
C ARG A 150 -4.65 4.34 -14.81
N GLU A 151 -5.04 4.64 -13.58
CA GLU A 151 -6.21 5.49 -13.28
C GLU A 151 -5.86 6.98 -13.28
N THR A 152 -4.61 7.33 -12.96
CA THR A 152 -4.20 8.74 -12.80
C THR A 152 -3.59 9.35 -14.07
N ASN A 153 -3.21 8.56 -15.09
CA ASN A 153 -2.60 9.04 -16.35
C ASN A 153 -1.29 9.83 -16.16
N LEU A 154 -0.61 9.72 -15.02
CA LEU A 154 0.38 10.73 -14.64
C LEU A 154 1.73 10.59 -15.36
N ILE A 155 2.37 9.41 -15.41
CA ILE A 155 3.71 9.28 -16.03
C ILE A 155 3.98 7.84 -16.53
N PRO A 156 4.48 7.63 -17.77
CA PRO A 156 4.92 6.31 -18.25
C PRO A 156 5.96 5.65 -17.33
N GLY A 157 5.72 4.38 -16.99
CA GLY A 157 6.65 3.57 -16.19
C GLY A 157 6.66 3.88 -14.68
N ASP A 158 5.85 4.82 -14.20
CA ASP A 158 5.82 5.19 -12.78
C ASP A 158 5.36 4.05 -11.86
N ASN A 159 4.44 3.21 -12.32
CA ASN A 159 4.07 1.98 -11.60
C ASN A 159 5.26 1.03 -11.42
N VAL A 160 6.12 0.90 -12.42
CA VAL A 160 7.34 0.08 -12.34
C VAL A 160 8.31 0.68 -11.34
N ARG A 161 8.60 1.99 -11.44
CA ARG A 161 9.46 2.69 -10.48
C ARG A 161 8.98 2.51 -9.04
N ARG A 162 7.67 2.67 -8.81
CA ARG A 162 7.07 2.49 -7.49
C ARG A 162 7.22 1.07 -6.96
N LEU A 163 6.91 0.07 -7.78
CA LEU A 163 7.10 -1.33 -7.39
C LEU A 163 8.57 -1.62 -7.04
N MET A 164 9.52 -1.07 -7.80
CA MET A 164 10.95 -1.17 -7.50
C MET A 164 11.30 -0.48 -6.17
N LYS A 165 10.75 0.73 -5.89
CA LYS A 165 10.95 1.44 -4.62
C LYS A 165 10.45 0.61 -3.44
N PHE A 166 9.25 0.05 -3.57
CA PHE A 166 8.65 -0.76 -2.51
C PHE A 166 9.47 -2.04 -2.27
N ILE A 167 9.97 -2.67 -3.34
CA ILE A 167 10.89 -3.81 -3.22
C ILE A 167 12.20 -3.40 -2.52
N ALA A 168 12.77 -2.24 -2.83
CA ALA A 168 13.96 -1.74 -2.15
C ALA A 168 13.70 -1.51 -0.65
N TRP A 169 12.52 -1.00 -0.26
CA TRP A 169 12.13 -0.85 1.14
C TRP A 169 12.01 -2.18 1.88
N THR A 170 11.48 -3.23 1.23
CA THR A 170 11.43 -4.55 1.88
C THR A 170 12.81 -5.06 2.28
N ARG A 171 13.85 -4.79 1.49
CA ARG A 171 15.22 -5.22 1.81
C ARG A 171 15.82 -4.45 2.97
N LYS A 172 15.58 -3.13 3.01
CA LYS A 172 15.99 -2.30 4.16
C LYS A 172 15.34 -2.75 5.47
N ALA A 173 14.18 -3.40 5.39
CA ALA A 173 13.49 -3.95 6.55
C ALA A 173 13.94 -5.39 6.91
N GLU A 174 14.75 -6.04 6.05
CA GLU A 174 15.39 -7.34 6.31
C GLU A 174 16.76 -7.20 7.01
N SER A 175 17.43 -6.06 6.83
CA SER A 175 18.74 -5.72 7.41
C SER A 175 18.65 -5.15 8.82
#